data_AF-A0A835YYQ7-F1
#
_entry.id   AF-A0A835YYQ7-F1
#
_cell.length_a   1.000
_cell.length_b   1.000
_cell.length_c   1.000
_cell.angle_alpha   90.00
_cell.angle_beta   90.00
_cell.angle_gamma   90.00
#
_symmetry.space_group_name_H-M   'P 1'
#
loop_
_entity.id
_entity.type
_entity.pdbx_description
1 polymer ?
#
loop_
_entity_poly.entity_id
_entity_poly.type
_entity_poly.pdbx_seq_one_letter_code
_entity_poly.pdbx_strand_id
1 'polypeptide(L)'
;MLLYWLRIGALLLCSASCGRGPSLGAAVQLDATSQSSSQPSLLDGKSNLYNKWIIVPEHKLLFCFIEKVGCKSFNQLFKSLRARYDPTQAAAGVWGSNNMTAHNLTEADIDAYVEDPLWHKAVFYREPLVRFLSAFRSKCEPHHDGDRQHCTATFGSEQPPFAAAVDRLSQQQPITDAHWRRQIHFCGGLQSKLVHFQTVEQLDAITSRQKCTRCLA
;
A
#
# COMPACT_ATOMS: atom_id res chain seq x y z
N MET A 1 -16.95 16.91 -19.11
CA MET A 1 -16.95 15.49 -19.53
C MET A 1 -17.23 14.59 -18.32
N LEU A 2 -18.43 14.70 -17.74
CA LEU A 2 -18.98 13.71 -16.80
C LEU A 2 -20.05 12.94 -17.57
N LEU A 3 -20.08 11.60 -17.42
CA LEU A 3 -21.11 10.61 -17.81
C LEU A 3 -20.42 9.36 -18.42
N TYR A 4 -19.87 8.45 -17.61
CA TYR A 4 -19.57 7.08 -18.07
C TYR A 4 -19.41 6.00 -16.98
N TRP A 5 -19.98 6.17 -15.78
CA TRP A 5 -19.99 5.11 -14.75
C TRP A 5 -21.37 5.01 -14.08
N LEU A 6 -22.20 4.09 -14.59
CA LEU A 6 -23.51 3.75 -14.03
C LEU A 6 -23.88 2.31 -14.43
N ARG A 7 -23.87 1.38 -13.47
CA ARG A 7 -24.77 0.21 -13.28
C ARG A 7 -24.08 -0.93 -12.51
N ILE A 8 -24.92 -1.84 -12.01
CA ILE A 8 -24.63 -2.95 -11.06
C ILE A 8 -24.41 -2.41 -9.64
N GLY A 9 -25.11 -2.87 -8.60
CA GLY A 9 -26.16 -3.89 -8.53
C GLY A 9 -26.23 -4.40 -7.08
N ALA A 10 -27.40 -4.33 -6.44
CA ALA A 10 -27.52 -4.37 -4.98
C ALA A 10 -27.86 -5.75 -4.37
N LEU A 11 -27.91 -5.77 -3.03
CA LEU A 11 -28.29 -6.85 -2.10
C LEU A 11 -27.25 -7.96 -1.84
N LEU A 12 -26.80 -8.04 -0.58
CA LEU A 12 -27.35 -9.04 0.35
C LEU A 12 -27.29 -8.54 1.80
N LEU A 13 -28.37 -8.72 2.55
CA LEU A 13 -28.44 -8.54 4.00
C LEU A 13 -28.50 -9.93 4.67
N CYS A 14 -27.77 -10.14 5.75
CA CYS A 14 -28.20 -11.06 6.81
C CYS A 14 -27.49 -10.76 8.14
N SER A 15 -28.25 -10.78 9.23
CA SER A 15 -27.79 -10.43 10.59
C SER A 15 -27.80 -11.66 11.50
N ALA A 16 -26.89 -11.74 12.48
CA ALA A 16 -27.11 -12.41 13.78
C ALA A 16 -26.00 -12.08 14.79
N SER A 17 -26.28 -12.18 16.09
CA SER A 17 -25.39 -11.78 17.19
C SER A 17 -25.33 -12.83 18.31
N CYS A 18 -24.20 -12.91 19.04
CA CYS A 18 -24.01 -13.35 20.45
C CYS A 18 -22.49 -13.45 20.74
N GLY A 19 -21.93 -13.29 21.95
CA GLY A 19 -22.46 -12.98 23.29
C GLY A 19 -21.31 -12.57 24.27
N ARG A 20 -21.60 -12.27 25.54
CA ARG A 20 -20.66 -11.74 26.58
C ARG A 20 -19.89 -12.88 27.30
N GLY A 21 -18.58 -12.81 27.55
CA GLY A 21 -17.91 -12.31 28.79
C GLY A 21 -17.55 -13.46 29.78
N PRO A 22 -16.72 -13.32 30.86
CA PRO A 22 -15.87 -12.20 31.31
C PRO A 22 -14.38 -12.59 31.66
N SER A 23 -13.69 -11.71 32.42
CA SER A 23 -12.31 -11.70 32.98
C SER A 23 -11.88 -12.90 33.87
N LEU A 24 -10.64 -13.10 34.38
CA LEU A 24 -9.34 -12.37 34.51
C LEU A 24 -8.16 -13.30 34.05
N GLY A 25 -6.87 -12.95 33.98
CA GLY A 25 -6.12 -11.69 34.21
C GLY A 25 -4.92 -11.82 35.19
N ALA A 26 -3.67 -11.63 34.73
CA ALA A 26 -2.43 -11.64 35.55
C ALA A 26 -1.38 -10.64 34.99
N ALA A 27 -0.81 -9.79 35.84
CA ALA A 27 0.21 -8.80 35.45
C ALA A 27 1.62 -9.32 35.75
N VAL A 28 2.56 -9.08 34.83
CA VAL A 28 4.00 -9.29 35.04
C VAL A 28 4.69 -7.95 34.80
N GLN A 29 5.36 -7.45 35.84
CA GLN A 29 6.16 -6.23 35.81
C GLN A 29 7.57 -6.59 35.33
N LEU A 30 8.09 -5.84 34.36
CA LEU A 30 9.50 -5.86 33.97
C LEU A 30 10.00 -4.43 33.87
N ASP A 31 11.10 -4.15 34.57
CA ASP A 31 11.71 -2.83 34.66
C ASP A 31 12.27 -2.36 33.32
N ALA A 32 12.09 -1.07 33.04
CA ALA A 32 12.62 -0.42 31.85
C ALA A 32 13.46 0.81 32.24
N THR A 33 14.73 0.58 32.54
CA THR A 33 15.76 1.62 32.65
C THR A 33 16.78 1.50 31.53
N SER A 34 16.69 2.38 30.52
CA SER A 34 17.85 3.05 29.92
C SER A 34 17.42 4.11 28.90
N GLN A 35 17.99 5.30 29.08
CA GLN A 35 17.97 6.37 28.07
C GLN A 35 19.05 6.08 27.02
N SER A 36 18.81 6.34 25.73
CA SER A 36 19.89 6.81 24.83
C SER A 36 19.38 7.32 23.47
N SER A 37 19.93 8.47 23.08
CA SER A 37 20.20 8.97 21.71
C SER A 37 19.12 8.87 20.60
N SER A 38 18.70 10.05 20.14
CA SER A 38 17.97 10.25 18.89
C SER A 38 18.86 10.08 17.65
N GLN A 39 18.66 8.99 16.91
CA GLN A 39 19.08 8.79 15.52
C GLN A 39 17.86 8.26 14.73
N PRO A 40 17.55 8.72 13.51
CA PRO A 40 16.48 8.14 12.70
C PRO A 40 16.84 6.69 12.33
N SER A 41 16.07 5.70 12.80
CA SER A 41 16.37 4.30 12.54
C SER A 41 16.16 3.95 11.06
N LEU A 42 17.23 3.50 10.39
CA LEU A 42 17.29 3.08 8.98
C LEU A 42 16.46 1.84 8.60
N LEU A 43 15.50 1.45 9.44
CA LEU A 43 14.43 0.51 9.16
C LEU A 43 13.11 1.28 9.29
N ASP A 44 12.59 1.74 8.15
CA ASP A 44 11.35 2.55 8.08
C ASP A 44 10.20 1.81 8.78
N GLY A 45 9.81 2.32 9.95
CA GLY A 45 9.25 1.50 11.02
C GLY A 45 7.84 1.02 10.71
N LYS A 46 7.56 -0.28 10.99
CA LYS A 46 6.23 -0.94 10.87
C LYS A 46 5.40 -0.36 9.73
N SER A 47 5.94 -0.31 8.51
CA SER A 47 5.47 0.57 7.42
C SER A 47 3.95 0.70 7.42
N ASN A 48 3.43 1.88 7.81
CA ASN A 48 1.98 2.03 7.96
C ASN A 48 1.37 1.91 6.57
N LEU A 49 0.69 0.79 6.31
CA LEU A 49 0.17 0.49 5.00
C LEU A 49 -1.01 1.41 4.63
N TYR A 50 -1.61 2.15 5.57
CA TYR A 50 -2.51 3.28 5.25
C TYR A 50 -1.79 4.39 4.48
N ASN A 51 -0.48 4.62 4.68
CA ASN A 51 0.30 5.57 3.86
C ASN A 51 0.58 5.07 2.43
N LYS A 52 0.01 3.91 2.02
CA LYS A 52 -0.04 3.44 0.63
C LYS A 52 -1.34 3.82 -0.09
N TRP A 53 -2.20 4.60 0.55
CA TRP A 53 -3.24 5.38 -0.15
C TRP A 53 -2.63 6.61 -0.82
N ILE A 54 -3.03 6.85 -2.06
CA ILE A 54 -2.98 8.15 -2.73
C ILE A 54 -4.40 8.73 -2.70
N ILE A 55 -4.50 9.98 -2.30
CA ILE A 55 -5.75 10.68 -2.03
C ILE A 55 -5.82 11.87 -3.00
N VAL A 56 -6.96 11.99 -3.69
CA VAL A 56 -7.23 13.10 -4.61
C VAL A 56 -8.62 13.65 -4.28
N PRO A 57 -8.74 14.49 -3.23
CA PRO A 57 -10.03 15.00 -2.74
C PRO A 57 -10.83 15.73 -3.81
N GLU A 58 -10.14 16.43 -4.73
CA GLU A 58 -10.73 17.22 -5.80
C GLU A 58 -11.54 16.39 -6.81
N HIS A 59 -11.31 15.07 -6.83
CA HIS A 59 -12.03 14.10 -7.65
C HIS A 59 -12.72 13.00 -6.83
N LYS A 60 -12.76 13.13 -5.49
CA LYS A 60 -13.16 12.07 -4.55
C LYS A 60 -12.54 10.71 -4.91
N LEU A 61 -11.25 10.69 -5.22
CA LEU A 61 -10.54 9.48 -5.63
C LEU A 61 -9.60 9.02 -4.52
N LEU A 62 -9.76 7.75 -4.14
CA LEU A 62 -8.81 6.99 -3.34
C LEU A 62 -8.15 5.93 -4.22
N PHE A 63 -6.82 5.95 -4.29
CA PHE A 63 -6.04 4.99 -5.04
C PHE A 63 -5.10 4.21 -4.12
N CYS A 64 -5.33 2.92 -3.97
CA CYS A 64 -4.43 2.04 -3.22
C CYS A 64 -3.25 1.63 -4.12
N PHE A 65 -2.04 2.11 -3.85
CA PHE A 65 -0.86 1.71 -4.62
C PHE A 65 -0.12 0.55 -3.95
N ILE A 66 0.23 -0.45 -4.76
CA ILE A 66 0.91 -1.67 -4.32
C ILE A 66 2.36 -1.65 -4.81
N GLU A 67 3.31 -2.05 -3.95
CA GLU A 67 4.73 -2.06 -4.35
C GLU A 67 4.98 -2.99 -5.54
N LYS A 68 5.74 -2.46 -6.51
CA LYS A 68 6.08 -3.10 -7.80
C LYS A 68 4.89 -3.38 -8.73
N VAL A 69 3.80 -2.62 -8.55
CA VAL A 69 2.61 -2.59 -9.41
C VAL A 69 2.46 -1.20 -10.06
N GLY A 70 3.53 -0.71 -10.70
CA GLY A 70 3.55 0.62 -11.32
C GLY A 70 3.49 1.81 -10.34
N CYS A 71 3.70 1.57 -9.03
CA CYS A 71 3.54 2.56 -7.96
C CYS A 71 4.20 3.92 -8.22
N LYS A 72 5.43 3.97 -8.75
CA LYS A 72 6.12 5.21 -9.12
C LYS A 72 5.35 6.03 -10.16
N SER A 73 4.85 5.37 -11.20
CA SER A 73 4.09 6.01 -12.29
C SER A 73 2.76 6.57 -11.79
N PHE A 74 2.05 5.85 -10.91
CA PHE A 74 0.80 6.35 -10.31
C PHE A 74 1.04 7.52 -9.36
N ASN A 75 2.05 7.44 -8.48
CA ASN A 75 2.42 8.55 -7.61
C ASN A 75 2.75 9.80 -8.43
N GLN A 76 3.53 9.65 -9.51
CA GLN A 76 3.87 10.76 -10.42
C GLN A 76 2.65 11.30 -11.19
N LEU A 77 1.76 10.44 -11.68
CA LEU A 77 0.48 10.83 -12.29
C LEU A 77 -0.35 11.68 -11.33
N PHE A 78 -0.68 11.17 -10.14
CA PHE A 78 -1.58 11.87 -9.22
C PHE A 78 -0.96 13.14 -8.64
N LYS A 79 0.36 13.19 -8.45
CA LYS A 79 1.11 14.43 -8.20
C LYS A 79 0.89 15.45 -9.34
N SER A 80 1.10 15.07 -10.60
CA SER A 80 0.90 15.96 -11.75
C SER A 80 -0.56 16.36 -11.98
N LEU A 81 -1.53 15.52 -11.61
CA LEU A 81 -2.95 15.84 -11.63
C LEU A 81 -3.28 16.90 -10.59
N ARG A 82 -2.84 16.71 -9.34
CA ARG A 82 -3.11 17.64 -8.23
C ARG A 82 -2.34 18.95 -8.30
N ALA A 83 -1.23 19.03 -9.05
CA ALA A 83 -0.52 20.28 -9.33
C ALA A 83 -1.36 21.39 -9.99
N ARG A 84 -2.54 21.06 -10.53
CA ARG A 84 -3.53 22.04 -11.04
C ARG A 84 -4.37 22.71 -9.94
N TYR A 85 -4.46 22.09 -8.76
CA TYR A 85 -5.26 22.52 -7.62
C TYR A 85 -4.38 22.99 -6.45
N ASP A 86 -3.22 22.34 -6.28
CA ASP A 86 -2.21 22.62 -5.28
C ASP A 86 -0.84 22.81 -5.96
N PRO A 87 -0.40 24.05 -6.22
CA PRO A 87 0.88 24.32 -6.88
C PRO A 87 2.10 23.76 -6.12
N THR A 88 2.00 23.49 -4.81
CA THR A 88 3.12 22.90 -4.05
C THR A 88 3.45 21.49 -4.53
N GLN A 89 2.46 20.76 -5.08
CA GLN A 89 2.68 19.46 -5.72
C GLN A 89 3.68 19.53 -6.86
N ALA A 90 3.86 20.66 -7.56
CA ALA A 90 4.87 20.75 -8.61
C ALA A 90 6.29 20.55 -8.05
N ALA A 91 6.58 21.18 -6.91
CA ALA A 91 7.88 21.14 -6.23
C ALA A 91 8.07 19.92 -5.29
N ALA A 92 6.98 19.25 -4.91
CA ALA A 92 7.02 18.11 -3.98
C ALA A 92 7.83 16.91 -4.52
N GLY A 93 8.16 15.96 -3.64
CA GLY A 93 8.73 14.67 -4.04
C GLY A 93 7.79 13.84 -4.94
N VAL A 94 8.23 12.66 -5.39
CA VAL A 94 7.31 11.69 -6.03
C VAL A 94 6.54 10.92 -4.96
N TRP A 95 7.17 10.61 -3.83
CA TRP A 95 6.62 9.74 -2.80
C TRP A 95 5.96 10.54 -1.67
N GLY A 96 4.82 10.06 -1.19
CA GLY A 96 4.15 10.57 0.02
C GLY A 96 3.37 11.89 -0.15
N SER A 97 3.56 12.64 -1.23
CA SER A 97 2.96 13.98 -1.43
C SER A 97 1.42 14.03 -1.47
N ASN A 98 0.78 12.86 -1.55
CA ASN A 98 -0.67 12.68 -1.64
C ASN A 98 -1.17 11.55 -0.72
N ASN A 99 -0.43 11.23 0.36
CA ASN A 99 -0.82 10.19 1.31
C ASN A 99 -1.62 10.76 2.50
N MET A 100 -2.12 9.87 3.36
CA MET A 100 -2.88 10.21 4.57
C MET A 100 -2.19 11.30 5.42
N THR A 101 -0.88 11.18 5.67
CA THR A 101 -0.10 12.18 6.42
C THR A 101 -0.03 13.54 5.71
N ALA A 102 0.16 13.58 4.39
CA ALA A 102 0.21 14.84 3.63
C ALA A 102 -1.13 15.60 3.61
N HIS A 103 -2.24 14.92 3.90
CA HIS A 103 -3.57 15.50 4.05
C HIS A 103 -3.98 15.76 5.51
N ASN A 104 -3.10 15.49 6.49
CA ASN A 104 -3.40 15.53 7.94
C ASN A 104 -4.59 14.65 8.36
N LEU A 105 -4.77 13.50 7.69
CA LEU A 105 -5.85 12.55 7.96
C LEU A 105 -5.43 11.45 8.93
N THR A 106 -6.41 10.82 9.57
CA THR A 106 -6.26 9.63 10.41
C THR A 106 -6.70 8.36 9.67
N GLU A 107 -6.38 7.18 10.22
CA GLU A 107 -6.83 5.90 9.67
C GLU A 107 -8.36 5.80 9.61
N ALA A 108 -9.06 6.39 10.60
CA ALA A 108 -10.51 6.44 10.65
C ALA A 108 -11.13 7.33 9.55
N ASP A 109 -10.48 8.45 9.20
CA ASP A 109 -10.94 9.30 8.08
C ASP A 109 -10.83 8.55 6.74
N ILE A 110 -9.76 7.78 6.57
CA ILE A 110 -9.55 6.96 5.38
C ILE A 110 -10.59 5.83 5.32
N ASP A 111 -10.85 5.15 6.43
CA ASP A 111 -11.86 4.09 6.47
C ASP A 111 -13.27 4.66 6.17
N ALA A 112 -13.60 5.87 6.67
CA ALA A 112 -14.83 6.57 6.29
C ALA A 112 -14.91 6.91 4.79
N TYR A 113 -13.81 7.34 4.17
CA TYR A 113 -13.75 7.56 2.71
C TYR A 113 -13.83 6.26 1.89
N VAL A 114 -13.32 5.14 2.43
CA VAL A 114 -13.49 3.81 1.83
C VAL A 114 -14.96 3.41 1.84
N GLU A 115 -15.68 3.65 2.94
CA GLU A 115 -17.11 3.32 3.06
C GLU A 115 -18.02 4.26 2.25
N ASP A 116 -17.70 5.56 2.12
CA ASP A 116 -18.53 6.53 1.38
C ASP A 116 -18.66 6.18 -0.13
N PRO A 117 -19.87 5.88 -0.64
CA PRO A 117 -20.09 5.53 -2.04
C PRO A 117 -19.84 6.68 -3.03
N LEU A 118 -19.70 7.92 -2.56
CA LEU A 118 -19.32 9.08 -3.38
C LEU A 118 -17.83 9.13 -3.71
N TRP A 119 -17.00 8.38 -2.99
CA TRP A 119 -15.58 8.21 -3.33
C TRP A 119 -15.37 7.03 -4.27
N HIS A 120 -14.62 7.25 -5.33
CA HIS A 120 -14.12 6.19 -6.20
C HIS A 120 -12.87 5.57 -5.57
N LYS A 121 -12.91 4.26 -5.29
CA LYS A 121 -11.79 3.46 -4.80
C LYS A 121 -11.24 2.61 -5.93
N ALA A 122 -9.95 2.78 -6.21
CA ALA A 122 -9.22 2.08 -7.25
C ALA A 122 -7.96 1.38 -6.72
N VAL A 123 -7.70 0.17 -7.20
CA VAL A 123 -6.44 -0.55 -7.01
C VAL A 123 -6.05 -1.25 -8.30
N PHE A 124 -4.77 -1.19 -8.62
CA PHE A 124 -4.18 -2.16 -9.56
C PHE A 124 -3.34 -3.17 -8.79
N TYR A 125 -3.48 -4.44 -9.15
CA TYR A 125 -2.69 -5.56 -8.63
C TYR A 125 -1.84 -6.19 -9.73
N ARG A 126 -0.87 -7.03 -9.36
CA ARG A 126 -0.07 -7.82 -10.29
C ARG A 126 -0.13 -9.29 -9.91
N GLU A 127 0.21 -10.19 -10.82
CA GLU A 127 0.40 -11.59 -10.43
C GLU A 127 1.47 -11.68 -9.31
N PRO A 128 1.19 -12.39 -8.18
CA PRO A 128 2.06 -12.40 -7.01
C PRO A 128 3.53 -12.78 -7.25
N LEU A 129 3.83 -13.81 -8.05
CA LEU A 129 5.20 -14.27 -8.31
C LEU A 129 5.97 -13.25 -9.18
N VAL A 130 5.34 -12.69 -10.21
CA VAL A 130 5.90 -11.64 -11.05
C VAL A 130 6.10 -10.34 -10.25
N ARG A 131 5.22 -10.03 -9.29
CA ARG A 131 5.43 -8.91 -8.35
C ARG A 131 6.64 -9.17 -7.44
N PHE A 132 6.75 -10.39 -6.89
CA PHE A 132 7.89 -10.77 -6.06
C PHE A 132 9.21 -10.72 -6.83
N LEU A 133 9.28 -11.32 -8.02
CA LEU A 133 10.45 -11.24 -8.89
C LEU A 133 10.81 -9.78 -9.19
N SER A 134 9.81 -8.94 -9.51
CA SER A 134 10.03 -7.50 -9.74
C SER A 134 10.54 -6.76 -8.49
N ALA A 135 10.23 -7.21 -7.28
CA ALA A 135 10.80 -6.68 -6.04
C ALA A 135 12.23 -7.20 -5.83
N PHE A 136 12.44 -8.51 -6.00
CA PHE A 136 13.72 -9.18 -5.82
C PHE A 136 14.79 -8.57 -6.72
N ARG A 137 14.53 -8.45 -8.01
CA ARG A 137 15.48 -7.88 -8.97
C ARG A 137 15.80 -6.41 -8.62
N SER A 138 14.75 -5.64 -8.35
CA SER A 138 14.86 -4.22 -8.01
C SER A 138 15.65 -3.92 -6.73
N LYS A 139 15.68 -4.83 -5.75
CA LYS A 139 16.31 -4.63 -4.44
C LYS A 139 17.57 -5.48 -4.20
N CYS A 140 17.64 -6.67 -4.79
CA CYS A 140 18.66 -7.69 -4.50
C CYS A 140 19.59 -8.02 -5.70
N GLU A 141 19.28 -7.64 -6.94
CA GLU A 141 20.22 -7.75 -8.09
C GLU A 141 21.05 -6.46 -8.28
N PRO A 142 22.35 -6.54 -8.59
CA PRO A 142 23.21 -5.35 -8.72
C PRO A 142 22.77 -4.47 -9.91
N HIS A 143 23.20 -3.21 -9.92
CA HIS A 143 22.83 -2.20 -10.93
C HIS A 143 21.34 -1.79 -10.96
N HIS A 144 20.58 -2.14 -9.91
CA HIS A 144 19.22 -1.64 -9.67
C HIS A 144 19.19 -0.53 -8.59
N ASP A 145 18.10 -0.42 -7.82
CA ASP A 145 17.98 0.58 -6.76
C ASP A 145 19.06 0.34 -5.68
N GLY A 146 19.65 1.41 -5.16
CA GLY A 146 20.76 1.34 -4.18
C GLY A 146 20.37 0.91 -2.76
N ASP A 147 19.11 0.54 -2.51
CA ASP A 147 18.54 0.29 -1.18
C ASP A 147 18.57 -1.20 -0.80
N ARG A 148 19.79 -1.78 -0.85
CA ARG A 148 20.09 -3.19 -0.50
C ARG A 148 19.61 -3.65 0.87
N GLN A 149 19.50 -2.71 1.80
CA GLN A 149 18.99 -2.91 3.16
C GLN A 149 17.66 -3.69 3.21
N HIS A 150 16.78 -3.56 2.21
CA HIS A 150 15.54 -4.32 2.10
C HIS A 150 15.77 -5.85 1.99
N CYS A 151 16.84 -6.26 1.31
CA CYS A 151 17.23 -7.66 1.18
C CYS A 151 17.97 -8.13 2.43
N THR A 152 18.91 -7.33 2.95
CA THR A 152 19.66 -7.68 4.17
C THR A 152 18.75 -7.86 5.37
N ALA A 153 17.77 -6.96 5.57
CA ALA A 153 16.82 -7.04 6.68
C ALA A 153 15.86 -8.24 6.60
N THR A 154 15.58 -8.76 5.40
CA THR A 154 14.58 -9.83 5.20
C THR A 154 15.21 -11.23 5.04
N PHE A 155 16.35 -11.28 4.34
CA PHE A 155 17.03 -12.49 3.89
C PHE A 155 18.43 -12.67 4.49
N GLY A 156 18.93 -11.70 5.28
CA GLY A 156 20.26 -11.75 5.92
C GLY A 156 21.45 -11.44 4.99
N SER A 157 21.20 -11.05 3.75
CA SER A 157 22.23 -10.70 2.76
C SER A 157 21.71 -9.61 1.80
N GLU A 158 22.60 -8.78 1.27
CA GLU A 158 22.29 -7.84 0.20
C GLU A 158 21.97 -8.54 -1.13
N GLN A 159 22.54 -9.73 -1.34
CA GLN A 159 22.51 -10.49 -2.59
C GLN A 159 22.24 -11.98 -2.31
N PRO A 160 21.10 -12.33 -1.66
CA PRO A 160 20.74 -13.71 -1.41
C PRO A 160 20.47 -14.44 -2.74
N PRO A 161 20.80 -15.74 -2.87
CA PRO A 161 20.33 -16.54 -4.00
C PRO A 161 18.80 -16.50 -4.12
N PHE A 162 18.26 -16.40 -5.33
CA PHE A 162 16.81 -16.28 -5.55
C PHE A 162 16.01 -17.42 -4.90
N ALA A 163 16.51 -18.66 -4.98
CA ALA A 163 15.90 -19.82 -4.32
C ALA A 163 15.80 -19.64 -2.79
N ALA A 164 16.88 -19.20 -2.14
CA ALA A 164 16.88 -18.95 -0.69
C ALA A 164 15.90 -17.83 -0.29
N ALA A 165 15.70 -16.82 -1.15
CA ALA A 165 14.68 -15.80 -0.93
C ALA A 165 13.25 -16.36 -1.09
N VAL A 166 13.01 -17.25 -2.06
CA VAL A 166 11.72 -17.97 -2.21
C VAL A 166 11.44 -18.85 -0.99
N ASP A 167 12.43 -19.62 -0.52
CA ASP A 167 12.30 -20.48 0.66
C ASP A 167 12.01 -19.67 1.93
N ARG A 168 12.64 -18.49 2.07
CA ARG A 168 12.35 -17.58 3.17
C ARG A 168 10.91 -17.05 3.14
N LEU A 169 10.35 -16.79 1.95
CA LEU A 169 8.96 -16.37 1.81
C LEU A 169 7.95 -17.52 2.01
N SER A 170 8.30 -18.74 1.62
CA SER A 170 7.40 -19.91 1.73
C SER A 170 7.14 -20.31 3.19
N GLN A 171 8.09 -20.04 4.08
CA GLN A 171 7.99 -20.25 5.54
C GLN A 171 6.91 -19.40 6.25
N GLN A 172 6.19 -18.52 5.53
CA GLN A 172 5.08 -17.69 6.03
C GLN A 172 5.38 -16.81 7.27
N GLN A 173 6.66 -16.56 7.56
CA GLN A 173 7.10 -15.67 8.64
C GLN A 173 6.51 -14.25 8.44
N PRO A 174 6.18 -13.50 9.52
CA PRO A 174 5.69 -12.14 9.39
C PRO A 174 6.74 -11.18 8.79
N ILE A 175 6.56 -10.78 7.54
CA ILE A 175 7.46 -9.83 6.87
C ILE A 175 6.85 -8.42 6.92
N THR A 176 7.58 -7.49 7.52
CA THR A 176 7.18 -6.09 7.75
C THR A 176 7.42 -5.17 6.56
N ASP A 177 8.38 -5.52 5.69
CA ASP A 177 8.75 -4.74 4.51
C ASP A 177 7.65 -4.79 3.43
N ALA A 178 7.20 -3.62 2.99
CA ALA A 178 6.19 -3.46 1.95
C ALA A 178 6.57 -4.12 0.61
N HIS A 179 7.86 -4.20 0.28
CA HIS A 179 8.32 -4.84 -0.96
C HIS A 179 7.94 -6.32 -1.02
N TRP A 180 8.08 -7.03 0.10
CA TRP A 180 7.84 -8.47 0.20
C TRP A 180 6.42 -8.80 0.68
N ARG A 181 5.72 -7.83 1.29
CA ARG A 181 4.36 -7.96 1.84
C ARG A 181 3.35 -8.52 0.82
N ARG A 182 2.43 -9.38 1.28
CA ARG A 182 1.28 -9.83 0.47
C ARG A 182 0.40 -8.64 0.08
N GLN A 183 -0.03 -8.59 -1.18
CA GLN A 183 -0.82 -7.49 -1.76
C GLN A 183 -2.10 -7.19 -0.97
N ILE A 184 -2.75 -8.23 -0.45
CA ILE A 184 -3.97 -8.17 0.37
C ILE A 184 -3.82 -7.39 1.70
N HIS A 185 -2.60 -7.09 2.16
CA HIS A 185 -2.35 -6.33 3.39
C HIS A 185 -2.16 -4.83 3.17
N PHE A 186 -1.98 -4.38 1.92
CA PHE A 186 -1.78 -2.95 1.61
C PHE A 186 -2.96 -2.10 2.06
N CYS A 187 -2.77 -0.78 2.20
CA CYS A 187 -3.87 0.18 2.36
C CYS A 187 -4.75 -0.07 3.60
N GLY A 188 -4.14 -0.51 4.70
CA GLY A 188 -4.84 -0.82 5.94
C GLY A 188 -5.66 -2.13 5.89
N GLY A 189 -5.19 -3.13 5.15
CA GLY A 189 -5.88 -4.42 5.00
C GLY A 189 -6.85 -4.44 3.81
N LEU A 190 -6.31 -4.34 2.60
CA LEU A 190 -7.06 -4.38 1.34
C LEU A 190 -8.08 -5.53 1.27
N GLN A 191 -7.78 -6.71 1.81
CA GLN A 191 -8.67 -7.88 1.75
C GLN A 191 -10.12 -7.61 2.20
N SER A 192 -10.30 -6.96 3.35
CA SER A 192 -11.63 -6.64 3.89
C SER A 192 -12.27 -5.43 3.17
N LYS A 193 -11.44 -4.53 2.67
CA LYS A 193 -11.86 -3.28 2.01
C LYS A 193 -12.29 -3.46 0.55
N LEU A 194 -11.88 -4.55 -0.13
CA LEU A 194 -12.14 -4.78 -1.56
C LEU A 194 -13.62 -4.69 -1.99
N VAL A 195 -14.56 -5.01 -1.09
CA VAL A 195 -16.00 -4.90 -1.36
C VAL A 195 -16.46 -3.46 -1.68
N HIS A 196 -15.69 -2.45 -1.27
CA HIS A 196 -15.98 -1.04 -1.54
C HIS A 196 -15.32 -0.49 -2.81
N PHE A 197 -14.53 -1.28 -3.54
CA PHE A 197 -13.77 -0.82 -4.72
C PHE A 197 -14.60 -0.83 -6.00
N GLN A 198 -14.51 0.25 -6.77
CA GLN A 198 -15.12 0.36 -8.10
C GLN A 198 -14.17 -0.13 -9.19
N THR A 199 -12.85 0.02 -8.99
CA THR A 199 -11.82 -0.44 -9.93
C THR A 199 -10.85 -1.39 -9.24
N VAL A 200 -10.84 -2.65 -9.68
CA VAL A 200 -9.87 -3.68 -9.25
C VAL A 200 -9.31 -4.35 -10.50
N GLU A 201 -8.13 -3.91 -10.94
CA GLU A 201 -7.58 -4.31 -12.24
C GLU A 201 -6.18 -4.94 -12.15
N GLN A 202 -5.91 -5.96 -12.96
CA GLN A 202 -4.57 -6.51 -13.11
C GLN A 202 -3.71 -5.62 -14.02
N LEU A 203 -2.48 -5.32 -13.61
CA LEU A 203 -1.40 -4.83 -14.46
C LEU A 203 -0.42 -5.95 -14.77
N ASP A 204 -0.28 -6.28 -16.05
CA ASP A 204 0.72 -7.19 -16.57
C ASP A 204 1.76 -6.45 -17.44
N ALA A 205 2.78 -7.16 -17.91
CA ALA A 205 3.88 -6.58 -18.68
C ALA A 205 3.45 -6.00 -20.04
N ILE A 206 2.36 -6.50 -20.63
CA ILE A 206 1.85 -6.13 -21.95
C ILE A 206 0.88 -4.94 -21.79
N THR A 207 -0.09 -5.06 -20.88
CA THR A 207 -1.17 -4.06 -20.74
C THR A 207 -0.76 -2.84 -19.92
N SER A 208 0.27 -2.93 -19.08
CA SER A 208 0.56 -1.88 -18.09
C SER A 208 0.78 -0.49 -18.68
N ARG A 209 1.54 -0.37 -19.78
CA ARG A 209 1.74 0.94 -20.45
C ARG A 209 0.42 1.49 -20.98
N GLN A 210 -0.37 0.67 -21.67
CA GLN A 210 -1.66 1.09 -22.24
C GLN A 210 -2.67 1.49 -21.15
N LYS A 211 -2.77 0.72 -20.07
CA LYS A 211 -3.65 1.01 -18.93
C LYS A 211 -3.24 2.29 -18.22
N CYS A 212 -1.97 2.46 -17.89
CA CYS A 212 -1.48 3.70 -17.29
C CYS A 212 -1.70 4.91 -18.21
N THR A 213 -1.46 4.81 -19.52
CA THR A 213 -1.72 5.90 -20.47
C THR A 213 -3.22 6.20 -20.61
N ARG A 214 -4.11 5.19 -20.55
CA ARG A 214 -5.57 5.41 -20.51
C ARG A 214 -6.05 6.16 -19.27
N CYS A 215 -5.30 6.13 -18.16
CA CYS A 215 -5.59 6.96 -16.99
C CYS A 215 -5.12 8.41 -17.12
N LEU A 216 -4.44 8.78 -18.21
CA LEU A 216 -3.94 10.13 -18.50
C LEU A 216 -4.77 10.89 -19.54
N ALA A 217 -5.72 10.23 -20.20
CA ALA A 217 -6.50 10.71 -21.35
C ALA A 217 -7.97 10.95 -20.98
#